data_AF-A0A6P1DJE3-F1
#
_entry.id   AF-A0A6P1DJE3-F1
#
_cell.length_a   1.000
_cell.length_b   1.000
_cell.length_c   1.000
_cell.angle_alpha   90.00
_cell.angle_beta   90.00
_cell.angle_gamma   90.00
#
_symmetry.space_group_name_H-M   'P 1'
#
loop_
_entity.id
_entity.type
_entity.pdbx_description
1 polymer ?
#
loop_
_entity_poly.entity_id
_entity_poly.type
_entity_poly.pdbx_seq_one_letter_code
_entity_poly.pdbx_strand_id
1 'polypeptide(L)'
;MDKKIMMNKLKITLVFLLIATVTFAQESPRKQATGKAGTATVNIDYGSPKVKGRTIWGELVPYEKVWRAGANKNTTFSFDKDVKIGKNTVKAGKYGFFIIPSENKEWTIILNSKNDAWGSNGYNKDLDVLRMNVKPNYLDKNQEELDYAIGNKEIIIKWAKVKIAIPVQ
;
A
#
# COMPACT_ATOMS: atom_id res chain seq x y z
N MET A 1 72.79 0.39 39.62
CA MET A 1 71.82 -0.54 39.00
C MET A 1 70.85 0.33 38.22
N ASP A 2 71.22 0.64 36.97
CA ASP A 2 70.60 1.68 36.16
C ASP A 2 69.29 1.20 35.52
N LYS A 3 68.17 1.89 35.82
CA LYS A 3 66.91 1.68 35.11
C LYS A 3 66.68 2.81 34.10
N LYS A 4 67.14 2.53 32.89
CA LYS A 4 66.75 3.13 31.61
C LYS A 4 65.23 3.05 31.45
N ILE A 5 64.51 4.18 31.45
CA ILE A 5 63.15 4.26 30.88
C ILE A 5 63.03 5.58 30.11
N MET A 6 63.29 5.47 28.81
CA MET A 6 63.03 6.48 27.80
C MET A 6 61.54 6.36 27.42
N MET A 7 60.69 7.28 27.88
CA MET A 7 59.25 7.23 27.60
C MET A 7 58.92 8.15 26.42
N ASN A 8 58.69 7.50 25.27
CA ASN A 8 58.35 8.08 23.98
C ASN A 8 56.94 8.72 24.05
N LYS A 9 56.82 10.03 23.74
CA LYS A 9 55.53 10.74 23.74
C LYS A 9 54.72 10.38 22.50
N LEU A 10 53.86 9.37 22.59
CA LEU A 10 52.92 9.00 21.54
C LEU A 10 51.70 9.92 21.58
N LYS A 11 51.59 10.88 20.65
CA LYS A 11 50.37 11.68 20.45
C LYS A 11 49.39 10.87 19.61
N ILE A 12 48.37 10.30 20.24
CA ILE A 12 47.26 9.62 19.54
C ILE A 12 46.25 10.70 19.15
N THR A 13 46.24 11.08 17.87
CA THR A 13 45.18 11.91 17.30
C THR A 13 44.04 10.99 16.87
N LEU A 14 42.93 11.03 17.62
CA LEU A 14 41.72 10.27 17.33
C LEU A 14 40.89 11.00 16.27
N VAL A 15 40.91 10.52 15.03
CA VAL A 15 40.04 11.03 13.95
C VAL A 15 38.69 10.30 14.04
N PHE A 16 37.67 10.96 14.57
CA PHE A 16 36.29 10.49 14.52
C PHE A 16 35.71 10.73 13.12
N LEU A 17 35.61 9.68 12.30
CA LEU A 17 34.88 9.73 11.04
C LEU A 17 33.37 9.60 11.34
N LEU A 18 32.68 10.73 11.41
CA LEU A 18 31.23 10.80 11.58
C LEU A 18 30.57 10.46 10.22
N ILE A 19 30.20 9.19 10.03
CA ILE A 19 29.39 8.78 8.89
C ILE A 19 27.94 9.19 9.20
N ALA A 20 27.54 10.37 8.75
CA ALA A 20 26.15 10.79 8.80
C ALA A 20 25.35 9.97 7.77
N THR A 21 24.55 9.02 8.25
CA THR A 21 23.60 8.30 7.40
C THR A 21 22.38 9.18 7.15
N VAL A 22 22.30 9.78 5.97
CA VAL A 22 21.10 10.48 5.52
C VAL A 22 20.05 9.43 5.18
N THR A 23 19.10 9.20 6.08
CA THR A 23 17.96 8.33 5.78
C THR A 23 16.98 9.11 4.91
N PHE A 24 16.88 8.76 3.63
CA PHE A 24 15.84 9.31 2.76
C PHE A 24 14.49 8.72 3.20
N ALA A 25 13.58 9.56 3.70
CA ALA A 25 12.22 9.13 3.98
C ALA A 25 11.57 8.63 2.67
N GLN A 26 11.14 7.36 2.65
CA GLN A 26 10.50 6.78 1.46
C GLN A 26 9.27 7.61 1.08
N GLU A 27 9.22 8.09 -0.17
CA GLU A 27 8.16 9.01 -0.63
C GLU A 27 6.74 8.41 -0.53
N SER A 28 6.65 7.08 -0.55
CA SER A 28 5.41 6.33 -0.32
C SER A 28 5.69 5.21 0.67
N PRO A 29 5.58 5.46 1.99
CA PRO A 29 5.89 4.45 3.00
C PRO A 29 5.02 3.20 2.80
N ARG A 30 5.61 2.02 3.04
CA ARG A 30 4.83 0.78 3.10
C ARG A 30 4.07 0.72 4.43
N LYS A 31 2.75 0.56 4.35
CA LYS A 31 1.86 0.45 5.51
C LYS A 31 1.12 -0.88 5.46
N GLN A 32 0.64 -1.29 6.63
CA GLN A 32 -0.26 -2.42 6.76
C GLN A 32 -1.51 -2.00 7.52
N ALA A 33 -2.66 -2.51 7.08
CA ALA A 33 -3.92 -2.43 7.81
C ALA A 33 -4.39 -3.85 8.11
N THR A 34 -4.64 -4.13 9.39
CA THR A 34 -5.12 -5.44 9.84
C THR A 34 -6.38 -5.24 10.68
N GLY A 35 -7.39 -6.07 10.45
CA GLY A 35 -8.62 -6.03 11.24
C GLY A 35 -9.53 -7.19 10.90
N LYS A 36 -10.72 -7.20 11.50
CA LYS A 36 -11.77 -8.19 11.20
C LYS A 36 -12.87 -7.55 10.37
N ALA A 37 -13.20 -8.20 9.26
CA ALA A 37 -14.41 -7.93 8.49
C ALA A 37 -15.30 -9.19 8.56
N GLY A 38 -16.45 -9.07 9.22
CA GLY A 38 -17.26 -10.20 9.63
C GLY A 38 -16.47 -11.08 10.60
N THR A 39 -16.29 -12.35 10.22
CA THR A 39 -15.54 -13.33 11.03
C THR A 39 -14.13 -13.62 10.50
N ALA A 40 -13.77 -13.01 9.36
CA ALA A 40 -12.48 -13.16 8.72
C ALA A 40 -11.51 -12.06 9.17
N THR A 41 -10.27 -12.46 9.40
CA THR A 41 -9.15 -11.55 9.57
C THR A 41 -8.65 -11.13 8.19
N VAL A 42 -8.57 -9.82 7.99
CA VAL A 42 -8.09 -9.20 6.75
C VAL A 42 -6.76 -8.51 7.05
N ASN A 43 -5.74 -8.77 6.22
CA ASN A 43 -4.50 -8.02 6.20
C ASN A 43 -4.30 -7.38 4.82
N ILE A 44 -4.05 -6.07 4.82
CA ILE A 44 -3.78 -5.27 3.63
C ILE A 44 -2.38 -4.71 3.73
N ASP A 45 -1.52 -5.05 2.79
CA ASP A 45 -0.16 -4.52 2.67
C ASP A 45 -0.10 -3.61 1.44
N TYR A 46 0.25 -2.34 1.63
CA TYR A 46 0.10 -1.31 0.59
C TYR A 46 1.17 -0.21 0.70
N GLY A 47 1.53 0.39 -0.44
CA GLY A 47 2.32 1.63 -0.46
C GLY A 47 1.38 2.82 -0.33
N SER A 48 1.68 3.76 0.58
CA SER A 48 0.83 4.91 0.92
C SER A 48 1.35 6.21 0.30
N PRO A 49 1.15 6.47 -1.01
CA PRO A 49 1.54 7.72 -1.64
C PRO A 49 0.75 8.91 -1.09
N LYS A 50 1.39 10.09 -1.12
CA LYS A 50 0.78 11.37 -0.73
C LYS A 50 0.21 12.11 -1.93
N VAL A 51 -0.74 13.03 -1.76
CA VAL A 51 -1.29 13.84 -2.85
C VAL A 51 -0.26 14.89 -3.31
N LYS A 52 0.32 15.65 -2.37
CA LYS A 52 1.31 16.71 -2.62
C LYS A 52 0.88 17.75 -3.65
N GLY A 53 -0.38 18.17 -3.60
CA GLY A 53 -0.93 19.19 -4.52
C GLY A 53 -1.10 18.73 -5.98
N ARG A 54 -0.88 17.44 -6.28
CA ARG A 54 -1.07 16.88 -7.62
C ARG A 54 -2.53 16.52 -7.88
N THR A 55 -2.94 16.58 -9.14
CA THR A 55 -4.19 15.93 -9.58
C THR A 55 -4.00 14.42 -9.57
N ILE A 56 -4.79 13.72 -8.76
CA ILE A 56 -4.64 12.27 -8.61
C ILE A 56 -5.44 11.51 -9.66
N TRP A 57 -6.75 11.71 -9.71
CA TRP A 57 -7.64 10.95 -10.57
C TRP A 57 -7.73 11.62 -11.94
N GLY A 58 -7.47 10.87 -13.00
CA GLY A 58 -7.41 11.37 -14.38
C GLY A 58 -5.99 11.73 -14.85
N GLU A 59 -5.07 12.03 -13.93
CA GLU A 59 -3.67 12.36 -14.26
C GLU A 59 -2.68 11.34 -13.68
N LEU A 60 -2.34 11.44 -12.38
CA LEU A 60 -1.38 10.51 -11.76
C LEU A 60 -1.89 9.07 -11.79
N VAL A 61 -3.19 8.90 -11.61
CA VAL A 61 -3.93 7.65 -11.81
C VAL A 61 -4.91 7.89 -12.97
N PRO A 62 -4.53 7.50 -14.20
CA PRO A 62 -5.39 7.67 -15.36
C PRO A 62 -6.68 6.87 -15.23
N TYR A 63 -7.79 7.44 -15.70
CA TYR A 63 -9.04 6.71 -15.83
C TYR A 63 -8.92 5.58 -16.87
N GLU A 64 -9.76 4.56 -16.70
CA GLU A 64 -9.88 3.38 -17.55
C GLU A 64 -8.59 2.54 -17.65
N LYS A 65 -7.64 2.75 -16.73
CA LYS A 65 -6.37 2.00 -16.64
C LYS A 65 -6.27 1.24 -15.33
N VAL A 66 -5.64 0.07 -15.39
CA VAL A 66 -5.40 -0.75 -14.21
C VAL A 66 -4.36 -0.09 -13.30
N TRP A 67 -4.77 0.22 -12.08
CA TRP A 67 -3.92 0.77 -11.05
C TRP A 67 -3.79 -0.20 -9.88
N ARG A 68 -2.56 -0.44 -9.43
CA ARG A 68 -2.20 -1.26 -8.26
C ARG A 68 -2.74 -0.80 -6.91
N ALA A 69 -3.54 0.25 -6.89
CA ALA A 69 -4.15 0.82 -5.70
C ALA A 69 -3.11 1.11 -4.59
N GLY A 70 -1.97 1.68 -4.96
CA GLY A 70 -0.82 1.89 -4.08
C GLY A 70 0.40 2.39 -4.85
N ALA A 71 1.55 2.36 -4.19
CA ALA A 71 2.85 2.75 -4.76
C ALA A 71 3.88 1.60 -4.66
N ASN A 72 4.86 1.59 -5.58
CA ASN A 72 5.91 0.57 -5.66
C ASN A 72 5.34 -0.85 -5.85
N LYS A 73 5.61 -1.78 -4.95
CA LYS A 73 5.02 -3.13 -4.95
C LYS A 73 3.49 -3.08 -4.87
N ASN A 74 2.83 -3.96 -5.60
CA ASN A 74 1.37 -4.03 -5.65
C ASN A 74 0.75 -4.12 -4.24
N THR A 75 -0.44 -3.56 -4.10
CA THR A 75 -1.23 -3.75 -2.88
C THR A 75 -1.71 -5.19 -2.82
N THR A 76 -1.69 -5.82 -1.64
CA THR A 76 -2.17 -7.20 -1.47
C THR A 76 -3.18 -7.30 -0.35
N PHE A 77 -4.24 -8.07 -0.58
CA PHE A 77 -5.25 -8.41 0.41
C PHE A 77 -5.07 -9.88 0.80
N SER A 78 -5.01 -10.17 2.09
CA SER A 78 -4.96 -11.53 2.62
C SER A 78 -6.17 -11.79 3.52
N PHE A 79 -6.82 -12.93 3.33
CA PHE A 79 -7.96 -13.39 4.12
C PHE A 79 -7.61 -14.73 4.76
N ASP A 80 -7.85 -14.87 6.06
CA ASP A 80 -7.62 -16.12 6.79
C ASP A 80 -8.70 -17.18 6.53
N LYS A 81 -9.84 -16.77 5.99
CA LYS A 81 -11.02 -17.59 5.71
C LYS A 81 -11.65 -17.17 4.39
N ASP A 82 -12.53 -18.02 3.87
CA ASP A 82 -13.43 -17.64 2.78
C ASP A 82 -14.28 -16.44 3.20
N VAL A 83 -14.40 -15.45 2.32
CA VAL A 83 -15.17 -14.22 2.54
C VAL A 83 -16.17 -14.01 1.41
N LYS A 84 -17.26 -13.30 1.70
CA LYS A 84 -18.15 -12.77 0.67
C LYS A 84 -17.80 -11.32 0.39
N ILE A 85 -17.47 -11.04 -0.87
CA ILE A 85 -17.25 -9.68 -1.37
C ILE A 85 -18.38 -9.33 -2.33
N GLY A 86 -19.27 -8.46 -1.89
CA GLY A 86 -20.56 -8.24 -2.54
C GLY A 86 -21.35 -9.55 -2.61
N LYS A 87 -21.61 -10.04 -3.83
CA LYS A 87 -22.31 -11.32 -4.07
C LYS A 87 -21.37 -12.50 -4.31
N ASN A 88 -20.06 -12.26 -4.40
CA ASN A 88 -19.08 -13.27 -4.80
C ASN A 88 -18.40 -13.88 -3.57
N THR A 89 -18.20 -15.20 -3.59
CA THR A 89 -17.37 -15.88 -2.60
C THR A 89 -15.92 -15.85 -3.07
N VAL A 90 -15.02 -15.35 -2.24
CA VAL A 90 -13.57 -15.37 -2.44
C VAL A 90 -12.97 -16.32 -1.41
N LYS A 91 -12.11 -17.22 -1.87
CA LYS A 91 -11.47 -18.20 -0.99
C LYS A 91 -10.47 -17.54 -0.03
N ALA A 92 -10.19 -18.20 1.09
CA ALA A 92 -9.05 -17.84 1.92
C ALA A 92 -7.77 -17.81 1.08
N GLY A 93 -6.91 -16.82 1.31
CA GLY A 93 -5.69 -16.68 0.53
C GLY A 93 -5.20 -15.23 0.42
N LYS A 94 -4.15 -15.06 -0.38
CA LYS A 94 -3.52 -13.76 -0.65
C LYS A 94 -3.67 -13.39 -2.12
N TYR A 95 -4.10 -12.16 -2.37
CA TYR A 95 -4.44 -11.67 -3.69
C TYR A 95 -3.77 -10.32 -3.95
N GLY A 96 -3.37 -10.09 -5.20
CA GLY A 96 -3.03 -8.75 -5.68
C GLY A 96 -4.31 -7.94 -5.82
N PHE A 97 -4.29 -6.69 -5.37
CA PHE A 97 -5.43 -5.79 -5.44
C PHE A 97 -5.20 -4.72 -6.49
N PHE A 98 -6.19 -4.52 -7.35
CA PHE A 98 -6.17 -3.51 -8.40
C PHE A 98 -7.50 -2.78 -8.49
N ILE A 99 -7.45 -1.56 -9.00
CA ILE A 99 -8.61 -0.72 -9.29
C ILE A 99 -8.49 -0.22 -10.73
N ILE A 100 -9.60 -0.22 -11.47
CA ILE A 100 -9.75 0.53 -12.71
C ILE A 100 -10.70 1.69 -12.39
N PRO A 101 -10.19 2.91 -12.21
CA PRO A 101 -11.04 4.06 -11.96
C PRO A 101 -11.73 4.48 -13.24
N SER A 102 -12.93 5.02 -13.13
CA SER A 102 -13.69 5.58 -14.24
C SER A 102 -14.07 7.03 -13.95
N GLU A 103 -14.11 7.86 -14.97
CA GLU A 103 -14.50 9.26 -14.82
C GLU A 103 -16.00 9.41 -14.56
N ASN A 104 -16.81 8.64 -15.28
CA ASN A 104 -18.26 8.84 -15.37
C ASN A 104 -19.09 7.62 -14.94
N LYS A 105 -18.43 6.54 -14.50
CA LYS A 105 -19.08 5.27 -14.14
C LYS A 105 -18.58 4.77 -12.79
N GLU A 106 -19.19 3.67 -12.35
CA GLU A 106 -18.65 2.88 -11.24
C GLU A 106 -17.22 2.43 -11.57
N TRP A 107 -16.38 2.37 -10.54
CA TRP A 107 -15.02 1.90 -10.66
C TRP A 107 -15.00 0.38 -10.55
N THR A 108 -14.03 -0.28 -11.16
CA THR A 108 -13.87 -1.72 -11.02
C THR A 108 -12.80 -2.01 -9.97
N ILE A 109 -13.12 -2.80 -8.95
CA ILE A 109 -12.14 -3.42 -8.05
C ILE A 109 -11.86 -4.85 -8.50
N ILE A 110 -10.60 -5.27 -8.33
CA ILE A 110 -10.11 -6.56 -8.79
C ILE A 110 -9.29 -7.20 -7.69
N LEU A 111 -9.54 -8.49 -7.44
CA LEU A 111 -8.58 -9.37 -6.78
C LEU A 111 -8.01 -10.31 -7.83
N ASN A 112 -6.70 -10.40 -7.87
CA ASN A 112 -5.95 -11.23 -8.82
C ASN A 112 -5.12 -12.26 -8.04
N SER A 113 -5.03 -13.49 -8.51
CA SER A 113 -4.24 -14.54 -7.85
C SER A 113 -2.74 -14.24 -7.87
N LYS A 114 -2.26 -13.45 -8.84
CA LYS A 114 -0.89 -12.92 -8.84
C LYS A 114 -0.78 -11.74 -7.88
N ASN A 115 0.11 -11.86 -6.90
CA ASN A 115 0.19 -10.96 -5.76
C ASN A 115 1.60 -10.43 -5.45
N ASP A 116 2.54 -10.58 -6.38
CA ASP A 116 3.97 -10.28 -6.22
C ASP A 116 4.50 -9.21 -7.20
N ALA A 117 3.62 -8.54 -7.93
CA ALA A 117 3.98 -7.58 -8.97
C ALA A 117 4.64 -6.29 -8.43
N TRP A 118 5.59 -5.74 -9.18
CA TRP A 118 5.99 -4.34 -9.04
C TRP A 118 5.10 -3.45 -9.90
N GLY A 119 4.46 -2.45 -9.31
CA GLY A 119 3.55 -1.61 -10.07
C GLY A 119 2.23 -2.33 -10.40
N SER A 120 1.67 -2.00 -11.56
CA SER A 120 0.64 -2.80 -12.25
C SER A 120 1.25 -3.73 -13.30
N ASN A 121 2.58 -3.84 -13.36
CA ASN A 121 3.26 -4.60 -14.41
C ASN A 121 3.01 -6.10 -14.20
N GLY A 122 2.69 -6.79 -15.28
CA GLY A 122 2.37 -8.21 -15.22
C GLY A 122 1.00 -8.52 -14.62
N TYR A 123 0.12 -7.53 -14.46
CA TYR A 123 -1.32 -7.77 -14.32
C TYR A 123 -1.80 -8.60 -15.52
N ASN A 124 -2.51 -9.69 -15.23
CA ASN A 124 -3.16 -10.53 -16.24
C ASN A 124 -4.62 -10.75 -15.82
N LYS A 125 -5.56 -10.33 -16.68
CA LYS A 125 -7.00 -10.46 -16.45
C LYS A 125 -7.45 -11.90 -16.28
N ASP A 126 -6.77 -12.87 -16.89
CA ASP A 126 -7.10 -14.29 -16.77
C ASP A 126 -6.83 -14.85 -15.35
N LEU A 127 -6.07 -14.10 -14.55
CA LEU A 127 -5.78 -14.42 -13.14
C LEU A 127 -6.72 -13.67 -12.18
N ASP A 128 -7.71 -12.92 -12.67
CA ASP A 128 -8.70 -12.25 -11.85
C ASP A 128 -9.59 -13.31 -11.15
N VAL A 129 -9.57 -13.32 -9.82
CA VAL A 129 -10.46 -14.16 -9.00
C VAL A 129 -11.75 -13.43 -8.62
N LEU A 130 -11.71 -12.09 -8.68
CA LEU A 130 -12.86 -11.23 -8.46
C LEU A 130 -12.72 -10.00 -9.36
N ARG A 131 -13.83 -9.61 -9.99
CA ARG A 131 -13.98 -8.32 -10.66
C ARG A 131 -15.36 -7.78 -10.34
N MET A 132 -15.42 -6.64 -9.67
CA MET A 132 -16.69 -6.10 -9.16
C MET A 132 -16.71 -4.58 -9.30
N ASN A 133 -17.87 -4.03 -9.65
CA ASN A 133 -18.05 -2.60 -9.66
C ASN A 133 -18.30 -2.05 -8.25
N VAL A 134 -17.77 -0.85 -7.99
CA VAL A 134 -18.00 -0.08 -6.77
C VAL A 134 -18.23 1.37 -7.13
N LYS A 135 -19.11 2.04 -6.39
CA LYS A 135 -19.34 3.47 -6.56
C LYS A 135 -18.35 4.26 -5.69
N PRO A 136 -17.50 5.13 -6.26
CA PRO A 136 -16.70 6.05 -5.46
C PRO A 136 -17.61 7.08 -4.80
N ASN A 137 -17.31 7.44 -3.56
CA ASN A 137 -17.91 8.57 -2.87
C ASN A 137 -16.89 9.71 -2.81
N TYR A 138 -17.33 10.93 -3.13
CA TYR A 138 -16.47 12.09 -3.07
C TYR A 138 -16.54 12.73 -1.68
N LEU A 139 -15.37 13.04 -1.12
CA LEU A 139 -15.20 13.65 0.18
C LEU A 139 -15.02 15.16 0.04
N ASP A 140 -15.55 15.92 1.00
CA ASP A 140 -15.35 17.37 1.05
C ASP A 140 -13.88 17.73 1.33
N LYS A 141 -13.26 16.96 2.23
CA LYS A 141 -11.87 17.14 2.67
C LYS A 141 -10.94 16.21 1.90
N ASN A 142 -9.75 16.73 1.59
CA ASN A 142 -8.69 15.95 0.96
C ASN A 142 -8.08 14.96 1.96
N GLN A 143 -8.04 13.68 1.60
CA GLN A 143 -7.23 12.65 2.25
C GLN A 143 -5.82 12.70 1.67
N GLU A 144 -4.87 13.28 2.41
CA GLU A 144 -3.52 13.55 1.92
C GLU A 144 -2.73 12.28 1.60
N GLU A 145 -2.87 11.23 2.41
CA GLU A 145 -2.17 9.95 2.20
C GLU A 145 -3.17 8.85 1.89
N LEU A 146 -2.86 8.00 0.90
CA LEU A 146 -3.67 6.81 0.62
C LEU A 146 -3.74 5.95 1.88
N ASP A 147 -4.97 5.65 2.30
CA ASP A 147 -5.21 4.91 3.53
C ASP A 147 -6.23 3.79 3.32
N TYR A 148 -6.00 2.69 4.05
CA TYR A 148 -6.85 1.52 4.09
C TYR A 148 -7.28 1.27 5.53
N ALA A 149 -8.57 1.01 5.73
CA ALA A 149 -9.12 0.65 7.02
C ALA A 149 -10.05 -0.56 6.89
N ILE A 150 -10.05 -1.43 7.90
CA ILE A 150 -10.96 -2.57 7.98
C ILE A 150 -12.06 -2.19 8.96
N GLY A 151 -13.28 -2.03 8.44
CA GLY A 151 -14.50 -1.89 9.23
C GLY A 151 -15.16 -3.24 9.50
N ASN A 152 -16.24 -3.23 10.28
CA ASN A 152 -16.90 -4.47 10.72
C ASN A 152 -17.40 -5.36 9.55
N LYS A 153 -17.82 -4.79 8.41
CA LYS A 153 -18.28 -5.55 7.22
C LYS A 153 -17.82 -4.92 5.91
N GLU A 154 -16.73 -4.16 5.97
CA GLU A 154 -16.24 -3.43 4.82
C GLU A 154 -14.73 -3.17 4.92
N ILE A 155 -14.10 -3.02 3.76
CA ILE A 155 -12.77 -2.44 3.63
C ILE A 155 -12.96 -1.05 3.03
N ILE A 156 -12.40 -0.04 3.69
CA ILE A 156 -12.49 1.35 3.27
C ILE A 156 -11.14 1.77 2.69
N ILE A 157 -11.19 2.41 1.52
CA ILE A 157 -10.03 3.02 0.87
C ILE A 157 -10.29 4.51 0.76
N LYS A 158 -9.33 5.35 1.16
CA LYS A 158 -9.42 6.81 1.01
C LYS A 158 -8.15 7.36 0.41
N TRP A 159 -8.27 8.20 -0.62
CA TRP A 159 -7.16 9.01 -1.12
C TRP A 159 -7.65 10.19 -1.95
N ALA A 160 -6.97 11.33 -1.79
CA ALA A 160 -7.45 12.61 -2.26
C ALA A 160 -8.92 12.83 -1.83
N LYS A 161 -9.80 13.21 -2.75
CA LYS A 161 -11.23 13.36 -2.47
C LYS A 161 -12.06 12.10 -2.71
N VAL A 162 -11.46 10.92 -2.86
CA VAL A 162 -12.21 9.68 -3.12
C VAL A 162 -12.21 8.77 -1.91
N LYS A 163 -13.39 8.23 -1.59
CA LYS A 163 -13.61 7.12 -0.67
C LYS A 163 -14.28 5.96 -1.42
N ILE A 164 -13.73 4.75 -1.28
CA ILE A 164 -14.36 3.52 -1.74
C ILE A 164 -14.65 2.65 -0.51
N ALA A 165 -15.81 2.02 -0.49
CA ALA A 165 -16.18 1.01 0.49
C ALA A 165 -16.43 -0.31 -0.23
N ILE A 166 -15.65 -1.33 0.11
CA ILE A 166 -15.78 -2.69 -0.44
C ILE A 166 -16.48 -3.52 0.63
N PRO A 167 -17.72 -4.00 0.39
CA PRO A 167 -18.41 -4.85 1.35
C PRO A 167 -17.71 -6.21 1.47
N VAL A 168 -17.40 -6.63 2.70
CA VAL A 168 -16.72 -7.90 3.02
C VAL A 168 -17.37 -8.54 4.24
N GLN A 169 -17.74 -9.83 4.16
CA GLN A 169 -18.42 -10.57 5.24
C GLN A 169 -17.86 -11.97 5.42
#